data_AF-A0A920CG54-F1
#
_entry.id   AF-A0A920CG54-F1
#
_cell.length_a   1.000
_cell.length_b   1.000
_cell.length_c   1.000
_cell.angle_alpha   90.00
_cell.angle_beta   90.00
_cell.angle_gamma   90.00
#
_symmetry.space_group_name_H-M   'P 1'
#
loop_
_entity.id
_entity.type
_entity.pdbx_description
1 polymer ?
#
loop_
_entity_poly.entity_id
_entity_poly.type
_entity_poly.pdbx_seq_one_letter_code
_entity_poly.pdbx_strand_id
1 'polypeptide(L)'
;MGKYQMKIANQFRRLVEARLELMAKLERTDLSDLDRVVYYIQFECINSLFKYLHVVQENASDKKKVLLTICLSGDGCNSTVANALEYNSVDSMNKARNRLIGVLSTTIFSEEKIDDLLKSTLYEEVFEAQQWFVDNVLKNKQLIYSLVR
;
A
#
# COMPACT_ATOMS: atom_id res chain seq x y z
N MET A 1 14.76 -12.90 9.19
CA MET A 1 13.58 -12.25 8.57
C MET A 1 13.68 -12.36 7.06
N GLY A 2 12.61 -12.74 6.36
CA GLY A 2 12.65 -12.94 4.91
C GLY A 2 12.71 -11.61 4.15
N LYS A 3 13.59 -11.48 3.15
CA LYS A 3 13.74 -10.27 2.32
C LYS A 3 12.42 -9.70 1.79
N TYR A 4 11.43 -10.57 1.53
CA TYR A 4 10.10 -10.20 1.03
C TYR A 4 9.18 -9.55 2.08
N GLN A 5 9.33 -9.87 3.37
CA GLN A 5 8.50 -9.26 4.43
C GLN A 5 8.79 -7.77 4.57
N MET A 6 10.07 -7.38 4.51
CA MET A 6 10.47 -5.99 4.61
C MET A 6 10.00 -5.17 3.41
N LYS A 7 9.74 -5.79 2.24
CA LYS A 7 9.35 -5.06 1.04
C LYS A 7 8.02 -4.31 1.22
N ILE A 8 6.96 -4.99 1.65
CA ILE A 8 5.64 -4.36 1.82
C ILE A 8 5.69 -3.25 2.88
N ALA A 9 6.28 -3.54 4.04
CA ALA A 9 6.43 -2.57 5.11
C ALA A 9 7.25 -1.34 4.67
N ASN A 10 8.31 -1.55 3.89
CA ASN A 10 9.10 -0.44 3.34
C ASN A 10 8.30 0.38 2.34
N GLN A 11 7.56 -0.24 1.40
CA GLN A 11 6.73 0.50 0.45
C GLN A 11 5.62 1.29 1.17
N PHE A 12 4.99 0.69 2.19
CA PHE A 12 4.03 1.40 3.02
C PHE A 12 4.65 2.60 3.72
N ARG A 13 5.83 2.44 4.33
CA ARG A 13 6.57 3.54 4.97
C ARG A 13 6.90 4.65 3.98
N ARG A 14 7.40 4.31 2.79
CA ARG A 14 7.70 5.27 1.72
C ARG A 14 6.49 6.11 1.33
N LEU A 15 5.31 5.49 1.22
CA LEU A 15 4.07 6.22 0.92
C LEU A 15 3.66 7.14 2.08
N VAL A 16 3.86 6.72 3.33
CA VAL A 16 3.58 7.55 4.51
C VAL A 16 4.51 8.77 4.54
N GLU A 17 5.81 8.55 4.36
CA GLU A 17 6.83 9.60 4.30
C GLU A 17 6.55 10.57 3.15
N ALA A 18 6.34 10.05 1.94
CA ALA A 18 6.02 10.87 0.77
C ALA A 18 4.75 11.70 0.95
N ARG A 19 3.70 11.16 1.58
CA ARG A 19 2.48 11.93 1.87
C ARG A 19 2.77 13.14 2.76
N LEU A 20 3.58 12.96 3.80
CA LEU A 20 3.94 14.05 4.72
C LEU A 20 4.82 15.09 4.01
N GLU A 21 5.79 14.65 3.22
CA GLU A 21 6.66 15.53 2.43
C GLU A 21 5.88 16.33 1.39
N LEU A 22 4.96 15.69 0.66
CA LEU A 22 4.14 16.35 -0.35
C LEU A 22 3.19 17.37 0.27
N MET A 23 2.60 17.06 1.43
CA MET A 23 1.80 18.03 2.18
C MET A 23 2.62 19.28 2.52
N ALA A 24 3.83 19.10 3.07
CA ALA A 24 4.73 20.22 3.39
C ALA A 24 5.19 20.99 2.13
N LYS A 25 5.43 20.29 1.01
CA LYS A 25 5.77 20.95 -0.27
C LYS A 25 4.61 21.79 -0.79
N LEU A 26 3.38 21.28 -0.76
CA LEU A 26 2.20 21.98 -1.27
C LEU A 26 1.85 23.26 -0.48
N GLU A 27 2.28 23.35 0.78
CA GLU A 27 2.15 24.57 1.60
C GLU A 27 3.15 25.68 1.21
N ARG A 28 4.17 25.36 0.42
CA ARG A 28 5.19 26.33 0.00
C ARG A 28 4.64 27.32 -1.02
N THR A 29 4.99 28.59 -0.86
CA THR A 29 4.57 29.67 -1.75
C THR A 29 5.48 29.84 -2.97
N ASP A 30 6.67 29.25 -2.96
CA ASP A 30 7.70 29.41 -3.99
C ASP A 30 7.67 28.33 -5.08
N LEU A 31 6.64 27.47 -5.09
CA LEU A 31 6.46 26.46 -6.14
C LEU A 31 5.93 27.07 -7.43
N SER A 32 6.44 26.57 -8.56
CA SER A 32 5.83 26.82 -9.86
C SER A 32 4.44 26.17 -9.92
N ASP A 33 3.57 26.68 -10.80
CA ASP A 33 2.24 26.08 -11.01
C ASP A 33 2.34 24.62 -11.48
N LEU A 34 3.34 24.31 -12.32
CA LEU A 34 3.58 22.95 -12.81
C LEU A 34 3.98 22.01 -11.67
N ASP A 35 4.94 22.40 -10.84
CA ASP A 35 5.36 21.59 -9.69
C ASP A 35 4.21 21.37 -8.72
N ARG A 36 3.39 22.40 -8.50
CA ARG A 36 2.21 22.32 -7.64
C ARG A 36 1.21 21.29 -8.16
N VAL A 37 0.95 21.26 -9.47
CA VAL A 37 0.07 20.26 -10.08
C VAL A 37 0.65 18.85 -9.92
N VAL A 38 1.93 18.66 -10.22
CA VAL A 38 2.61 17.36 -10.08
C VAL A 38 2.51 16.84 -8.64
N TYR A 39 2.89 17.67 -7.67
CA TYR A 39 2.84 17.29 -6.24
C TYR A 39 1.41 17.04 -5.76
N TYR A 40 0.43 17.80 -6.25
CA TYR A 40 -0.97 17.61 -5.90
C TYR A 40 -1.49 16.24 -6.39
N ILE A 41 -1.17 15.86 -7.63
CA ILE A 41 -1.60 14.57 -8.18
C ILE A 41 -0.94 13.41 -7.43
N GLN A 42 0.36 13.52 -7.14
CA GLN A 42 1.07 12.53 -6.31
C GLN A 42 0.38 12.38 -4.95
N PHE A 43 0.09 13.50 -4.29
CA PHE A 43 -0.57 13.52 -2.98
C PHE A 43 -1.96 12.88 -3.01
N GLU A 44 -2.79 13.24 -3.99
CA GLU A 44 -4.15 12.68 -4.13
C GLU A 44 -4.15 11.19 -4.49
N CYS A 45 -3.17 10.75 -5.29
CA CYS A 45 -2.98 9.33 -5.58
C CYS A 45 -2.67 8.55 -4.30
N ILE A 46 -1.70 9.01 -3.50
CA ILE A 46 -1.32 8.37 -2.23
C ILE A 46 -2.50 8.37 -1.24
N ASN A 47 -3.23 9.49 -1.12
CA ASN A 47 -4.42 9.56 -0.27
C ASN A 47 -5.49 8.57 -0.71
N SER A 48 -5.68 8.38 -2.02
CA SER A 48 -6.62 7.41 -2.57
C SER A 48 -6.22 5.97 -2.23
N LEU A 49 -4.92 5.65 -2.28
CA LEU A 49 -4.40 4.35 -1.84
C LEU A 49 -4.63 4.11 -0.34
N PHE A 50 -4.44 5.13 0.51
CA PHE A 50 -4.74 5.00 1.94
C PHE A 50 -6.23 4.86 2.23
N LYS A 51 -7.10 5.61 1.53
CA LYS A 51 -8.56 5.42 1.60
C LYS A 51 -8.95 4.00 1.16
N TYR A 52 -8.32 3.47 0.10
CA TYR A 52 -8.55 2.10 -0.35
C TYR A 52 -8.14 1.07 0.71
N LEU A 53 -6.96 1.21 1.31
CA LEU A 53 -6.50 0.32 2.39
C LEU A 53 -7.43 0.37 3.60
N HIS A 54 -7.95 1.55 3.93
CA HIS A 54 -8.94 1.72 5.00
C HIS A 54 -10.23 0.94 4.69
N VAL A 55 -10.78 1.09 3.47
CA VAL A 55 -11.96 0.32 3.03
C VAL A 55 -11.70 -1.19 3.09
N VAL A 56 -10.51 -1.65 2.67
CA VAL A 56 -10.11 -3.06 2.80
C VAL A 56 -10.11 -3.48 4.28
N GLN A 57 -9.52 -2.70 5.17
CA GLN A 57 -9.48 -3.01 6.61
C GLN A 57 -10.86 -3.03 7.26
N GLU A 58 -11.78 -2.14 6.86
CA GLU A 58 -13.13 -2.11 7.41
C GLU A 58 -13.92 -3.36 7.02
N ASN A 59 -13.80 -3.79 5.77
CA ASN A 59 -14.59 -4.88 5.19
C ASN A 59 -13.95 -6.27 5.32
N ALA A 60 -12.68 -6.35 5.71
CA ALA A 60 -11.96 -7.61 5.87
C ALA A 60 -12.43 -8.42 7.10
N SER A 61 -12.30 -9.74 7.04
CA SER A 61 -12.40 -10.59 8.24
C SER A 61 -11.29 -10.28 9.25
N ASP A 62 -11.49 -10.55 10.53
CA ASP A 62 -10.48 -10.30 11.58
C ASP A 62 -9.13 -10.96 11.27
N LYS A 63 -9.16 -12.19 10.73
CA LYS A 63 -7.95 -12.91 10.27
C LYS A 63 -7.20 -12.10 9.21
N LYS A 64 -7.91 -11.52 8.25
CA LYS A 64 -7.33 -10.70 7.18
C LYS A 64 -6.84 -9.35 7.69
N LYS A 65 -7.58 -8.69 8.59
CA LYS A 65 -7.15 -7.42 9.23
C LYS A 65 -5.81 -7.59 9.92
N VAL A 66 -5.68 -8.62 10.76
CA VAL A 66 -4.43 -8.88 11.49
C VAL A 66 -3.29 -9.26 10.54
N LEU A 67 -3.56 -10.10 9.53
CA LEU A 67 -2.54 -10.42 8.52
C LEU A 67 -2.06 -9.18 7.76
N LEU A 68 -2.97 -8.29 7.38
CA LEU A 68 -2.62 -7.03 6.72
C LEU A 68 -1.75 -6.17 7.65
N THR A 69 -2.13 -6.01 8.92
CA THR A 69 -1.33 -5.28 9.91
C THR A 69 0.09 -5.85 10.03
N ILE A 70 0.24 -7.17 10.05
CA ILE A 70 1.56 -7.83 10.09
C ILE A 70 2.35 -7.52 8.82
N CYS A 71 1.72 -7.54 7.65
CA CYS A 71 2.38 -7.17 6.39
C CYS A 71 2.86 -5.71 6.37
N LEU A 72 2.05 -4.78 6.88
CA LEU A 72 2.35 -3.35 6.87
C LEU A 72 3.40 -2.95 7.93
N SER A 73 3.42 -3.63 9.08
CA SER A 73 4.42 -3.43 10.14
C SER A 73 5.77 -4.08 9.81
N GLY A 74 5.76 -5.15 9.02
CA GLY A 74 6.95 -5.96 8.75
C GLY A 74 7.21 -7.02 9.83
N ASP A 75 6.25 -7.24 10.72
CA ASP A 75 6.35 -8.18 11.83
C ASP A 75 6.36 -9.65 11.36
N GLY A 76 6.88 -10.51 12.22
CA GLY A 76 6.80 -11.96 12.07
C GLY A 76 5.46 -12.52 12.55
N CYS A 77 5.01 -13.63 11.95
CA CYS A 77 3.94 -14.42 12.56
C CYS A 77 4.47 -15.09 13.84
N ASN A 78 3.65 -15.12 14.89
CA ASN A 78 3.99 -15.76 16.16
C ASN A 78 2.84 -16.67 16.62
N SER A 79 3.13 -17.55 17.58
CA SER A 79 2.18 -18.54 18.10
C SER A 79 0.97 -17.91 18.78
N THR A 80 1.16 -16.80 19.52
CA THR A 80 0.07 -16.08 20.19
C THR A 80 -0.99 -15.62 19.19
N VAL A 81 -0.56 -14.96 18.11
CA VAL A 81 -1.47 -14.48 17.06
C VAL A 81 -2.06 -15.63 16.25
N ALA A 82 -1.26 -16.66 15.95
CA ALA A 82 -1.75 -17.84 15.24
C ALA A 82 -2.89 -18.52 16.01
N ASN A 83 -2.73 -18.70 17.34
CA ASN A 83 -3.75 -19.30 18.19
C ASN A 83 -5.00 -18.40 18.29
N ALA A 84 -4.82 -17.09 18.48
CA ALA A 84 -5.95 -16.14 18.57
C ALA A 84 -6.80 -16.09 17.29
N LEU A 85 -6.18 -16.33 16.14
CA LEU A 85 -6.84 -16.37 14.83
C LEU A 85 -7.19 -17.79 14.36
N GLU A 86 -7.05 -18.80 15.23
CA GLU A 86 -7.35 -20.20 14.96
C GLU A 86 -6.61 -20.76 13.72
N TYR A 87 -5.35 -20.38 13.56
CA TYR A 87 -4.45 -21.07 12.61
C TYR A 87 -3.92 -22.35 13.25
N ASN A 88 -3.94 -23.45 12.49
CA ASN A 88 -3.43 -24.75 12.95
C ASN A 88 -1.93 -24.71 13.35
N SER A 89 -1.19 -23.76 12.79
CA SER A 89 0.23 -23.53 13.11
C SER A 89 0.70 -22.15 12.65
N VAL A 90 1.82 -21.69 13.20
CA VAL A 90 2.53 -20.49 12.71
C VAL A 90 2.88 -20.60 11.22
N ASP A 91 3.19 -21.81 10.73
CA ASP A 91 3.47 -22.04 9.31
C ASP A 91 2.25 -21.85 8.41
N SER A 92 1.07 -22.29 8.86
CA SER A 92 -0.18 -22.08 8.12
C SER A 92 -0.51 -20.58 8.02
N MET A 93 -0.27 -19.83 9.10
CA MET A 93 -0.40 -18.37 9.11
C MET A 93 0.66 -17.70 8.22
N ASN A 94 1.92 -18.14 8.26
CA ASN A 94 2.99 -17.65 7.38
C ASN A 94 2.65 -17.86 5.90
N LYS A 95 2.06 -19.01 5.54
CA LYS A 95 1.60 -19.27 4.16
C LYS A 95 0.49 -18.29 3.75
N ALA A 96 -0.49 -18.06 4.62
CA ALA A 96 -1.56 -17.09 4.37
C ALA A 96 -1.00 -15.66 4.22
N ARG A 97 -0.09 -15.26 5.11
CA ARG A 97 0.62 -13.97 5.03
C ARG A 97 1.38 -13.83 3.72
N ASN A 98 2.15 -14.84 3.32
CA ASN A 98 2.96 -14.76 2.10
C ASN A 98 2.11 -14.67 0.83
N ARG A 99 0.93 -15.32 0.80
CA ARG A 99 -0.04 -15.13 -0.29
C ARG A 99 -0.54 -13.69 -0.34
N LEU A 100 -0.87 -13.11 0.81
CA LEU A 100 -1.28 -11.72 0.92
C LEU A 100 -0.16 -10.76 0.48
N ILE A 101 1.08 -11.00 0.92
CA ILE A 101 2.26 -10.24 0.47
C ILE A 101 2.38 -10.27 -1.05
N GLY A 102 2.20 -11.43 -1.67
CA GLY A 102 2.21 -11.57 -3.12
C GLY A 102 1.22 -10.63 -3.80
N VAL A 103 -0.06 -10.72 -3.41
CA VAL A 103 -1.13 -9.85 -3.93
C VAL A 103 -0.79 -8.37 -3.72
N LEU A 104 -0.38 -7.99 -2.51
CA LEU A 104 -0.03 -6.62 -2.15
C LEU A 104 1.14 -6.09 -2.98
N SER A 105 2.17 -6.91 -3.21
CA SER A 105 3.39 -6.52 -3.94
C SER A 105 3.20 -6.32 -5.43
N THR A 106 2.17 -6.93 -6.03
CA THR A 106 1.87 -6.76 -7.47
C THR A 106 0.74 -5.76 -7.70
N THR A 107 0.20 -5.15 -6.64
CA THR A 107 -0.94 -4.22 -6.71
C THR A 107 -0.64 -2.93 -5.94
N ILE A 108 -1.18 -2.77 -4.73
CA ILE A 108 -1.11 -1.55 -3.91
C ILE A 108 0.34 -1.14 -3.66
N PHE A 109 1.24 -2.10 -3.44
CA PHE A 109 2.63 -1.89 -3.12
C PHE A 109 3.57 -2.37 -4.24
N SER A 110 3.15 -2.18 -5.49
CA SER A 110 4.02 -2.37 -6.65
C SER A 110 5.21 -1.41 -6.56
N GLU A 111 6.40 -1.98 -6.42
CA GLU A 111 7.66 -1.23 -6.25
C GLU A 111 7.92 -0.31 -7.46
N GLU A 112 7.73 -0.83 -8.67
CA GLU A 112 7.84 -0.07 -9.92
C GLU A 112 6.88 1.12 -9.94
N LYS A 113 5.60 0.88 -9.64
CA LYS A 113 4.56 1.93 -9.78
C LYS A 113 4.62 2.97 -8.68
N ILE A 114 5.08 2.59 -7.48
CA ILE A 114 5.42 3.54 -6.42
C ILE A 114 6.63 4.38 -6.84
N ASP A 115 7.65 3.77 -7.45
CA ASP A 115 8.81 4.51 -7.95
C ASP A 115 8.42 5.51 -9.05
N ASP A 116 7.62 5.08 -10.03
CA ASP A 116 7.07 5.95 -11.08
C ASP A 116 6.29 7.12 -10.44
N LEU A 117 5.37 6.83 -9.52
CA LEU A 117 4.58 7.87 -8.86
C LEU A 117 5.43 8.88 -8.09
N LEU A 118 6.40 8.41 -7.29
CA LEU A 118 7.13 9.25 -6.33
C LEU A 118 8.31 10.00 -6.93
N LYS A 119 8.96 9.45 -7.96
CA LYS A 119 10.19 10.03 -8.54
C LYS A 119 9.91 10.90 -9.76
N SER A 120 8.76 10.73 -10.41
CA SER A 120 8.40 11.53 -11.57
C SER A 120 8.22 12.99 -11.22
N THR A 121 8.77 13.84 -12.09
CA THR A 121 8.64 15.30 -12.04
C THR A 121 7.84 15.83 -13.21
N LEU A 122 7.49 14.97 -14.17
CA LEU A 122 6.68 15.30 -15.33
C LEU A 122 5.22 14.95 -15.05
N TYR A 123 4.32 15.82 -15.50
CA TYR A 123 2.89 15.63 -15.33
C TYR A 123 2.42 14.32 -15.96
N GLU A 124 2.88 14.03 -17.17
CA GLU A 124 2.47 12.87 -17.97
C GLU A 124 2.83 11.57 -17.24
N GLU A 125 4.05 11.46 -16.71
CA GLU A 125 4.51 10.27 -16.01
C GLU A 125 3.74 10.03 -14.69
N VAL A 126 3.50 11.09 -13.93
CA VAL A 126 2.70 11.00 -12.70
C VAL A 126 1.25 10.61 -13.01
N PHE A 127 0.70 11.16 -14.09
CA PHE A 127 -0.66 10.82 -14.55
C PHE A 127 -0.76 9.37 -15.01
N GLU A 128 0.23 8.85 -15.74
CA GLU A 128 0.30 7.44 -16.13
C GLU A 128 0.36 6.50 -14.91
N ALA A 129 1.20 6.83 -13.92
CA ALA A 129 1.28 6.07 -12.68
C ALA A 129 -0.05 6.10 -11.91
N GLN A 130 -0.69 7.27 -11.81
CA GLN A 130 -2.00 7.42 -11.20
C GLN A 130 -3.06 6.57 -11.91
N GLN A 131 -3.10 6.61 -13.24
CA GLN A 131 -4.07 5.86 -14.03
C GLN A 131 -3.88 4.35 -13.85
N TRP A 132 -2.64 3.88 -13.76
CA TRP A 132 -2.35 2.49 -13.43
C TRP A 132 -2.96 2.08 -12.08
N PHE A 133 -2.77 2.89 -11.02
CA PHE A 133 -3.37 2.61 -9.71
C PHE A 133 -4.90 2.66 -9.76
N VAL A 134 -5.48 3.59 -10.50
CA VAL A 134 -6.94 3.67 -10.69
C VAL A 134 -7.48 2.38 -11.27
N ASP A 135 -6.88 1.87 -12.34
CA ASP A 135 -7.42 0.73 -13.08
C ASP A 135 -7.10 -0.61 -12.40
N ASN A 136 -5.89 -0.75 -11.84
CA ASN A 136 -5.41 -2.03 -11.29
C ASN A 136 -5.70 -2.19 -9.80
N VAL A 137 -5.92 -1.09 -9.07
CA VAL A 137 -6.14 -1.10 -7.62
C VAL A 137 -7.51 -0.54 -7.27
N LEU A 138 -7.75 0.75 -7.51
CA LEU A 138 -8.90 1.47 -6.95
C LEU A 138 -10.24 0.98 -7.52
N LYS A 139 -10.31 0.71 -8.83
CA LYS A 139 -11.51 0.19 -9.50
C LYS A 139 -11.57 -1.34 -9.54
N ASN A 140 -10.54 -2.01 -9.05
CA ASN A 140 -10.43 -3.47 -9.16
C ASN A 140 -11.25 -4.17 -8.06
N LYS A 141 -12.51 -4.50 -8.40
CA LYS A 141 -13.44 -5.21 -7.50
C LYS A 141 -12.93 -6.60 -7.09
N GLN A 142 -12.19 -7.29 -7.97
CA GLN A 142 -11.63 -8.60 -7.67
C GLN A 142 -10.50 -8.51 -6.64
N LEU A 143 -9.69 -7.45 -6.71
CA LEU A 143 -8.67 -7.18 -5.70
C LEU A 143 -9.32 -6.98 -4.33
N ILE A 144 -10.36 -6.15 -4.23
CA ILE A 144 -11.09 -5.96 -2.96
C ILE A 144 -11.57 -7.30 -2.42
N TYR A 145 -12.24 -8.10 -3.25
CA TYR A 145 -12.72 -9.44 -2.85
C TYR A 145 -11.61 -10.31 -2.28
N SER A 146 -10.45 -10.35 -2.94
CA SER A 146 -9.29 -11.15 -2.53
C SER A 146 -8.65 -10.68 -1.21
N LEU A 147 -8.76 -9.39 -0.89
CA LEU A 147 -8.18 -8.78 0.29
C LEU A 147 -9.13 -8.86 1.50
N VAL A 148 -10.45 -8.83 1.28
CA VAL A 148 -11.44 -8.82 2.36
C VAL A 148 -11.92 -10.22 2.78
N ARG A 149 -12.04 -11.15 1.83
CA ARG A 149 -12.46 -12.54 2.08
C ARG A 149 -11.25 -13.46 2.23
#